data_AF-A0A2M7RJR2-F1
#
_entry.id   AF-A0A2M7RJR2-F1
#
_cell.length_a   1.000
_cell.length_b   1.000
_cell.length_c   1.000
_cell.angle_alpha   90.00
_cell.angle_beta   90.00
_cell.angle_gamma   90.00
#
_symmetry.space_group_name_H-M   'P 1'
#
loop_
_entity.id
_entity.type
_entity.pdbx_description
1 polymer ?
#
loop_
_entity_poly.entity_id
_entity_poly.type
_entity_poly.pdbx_seq_one_letter_code
_entity_poly.pdbx_strand_id
1 'polypeptide(L)'
;MNKNLKVVFIVVAALTVILTIVALVVAFLTADKKGTNQNTNVTITNEGQTTNITPGNTSITNTNGGNTNTSVTNTNDAEPTTTVEASLKTTASNFTERFGSYSNDSNFENITKLAIYMSESMQEWADNYVEEQQADNQPDAAYYGITTKVLSTKTVSLDENKGTAEFTVSTQRRETSGNQDAKVFYQDLSIKFIKESGSWKVNEANWQAVQ
;
A
#
# COMPACT_ATOMS: atom_id res chain seq x y z
N MET A 1 12.18 -67.57 7.39
CA MET A 1 11.85 -66.33 8.14
C MET A 1 10.39 -66.39 8.58
N ASN A 2 10.14 -66.44 9.90
CA ASN A 2 8.82 -66.66 10.46
C ASN A 2 7.87 -65.52 10.05
N LYS A 3 6.63 -65.84 9.68
CA LYS A 3 5.64 -64.85 9.21
C LYS A 3 5.49 -63.68 10.19
N ASN A 4 5.57 -63.95 11.49
CA ASN A 4 5.50 -62.96 12.55
C ASN A 4 6.70 -61.99 12.57
N LEU A 5 7.88 -62.45 12.16
CA LEU A 5 9.08 -61.61 12.09
C LEU A 5 8.99 -60.59 10.94
N LYS A 6 8.38 -60.98 9.80
CA LYS A 6 8.16 -60.07 8.66
C LYS A 6 7.19 -58.93 9.01
N VAL A 7 6.14 -59.23 9.77
CA VAL A 7 5.15 -58.22 10.20
C VAL A 7 5.79 -57.22 11.15
N VAL A 8 6.61 -57.68 12.10
CA VAL A 8 7.34 -56.79 13.02
C VAL A 8 8.28 -55.84 12.26
N PHE A 9 9.02 -56.33 11.26
CA PHE A 9 9.89 -55.46 10.45
C PHE A 9 9.12 -54.39 9.67
N ILE A 10 7.93 -54.72 9.14
CA ILE A 10 7.11 -53.75 8.39
C ILE A 10 6.57 -52.66 9.32
N VAL A 11 6.11 -53.02 10.53
CA VAL A 11 5.59 -52.05 11.50
C VAL A 11 6.69 -51.11 11.99
N VAL A 12 7.89 -51.65 12.28
CA VAL A 12 9.04 -50.82 12.70
C VAL A 12 9.47 -49.87 11.57
N ALA A 13 9.52 -50.35 10.32
CA ALA A 13 9.86 -49.52 9.17
C ALA A 13 8.84 -48.37 8.98
N ALA A 14 7.54 -48.66 9.09
CA ALA A 14 6.49 -47.66 8.96
C ALA A 14 6.60 -46.57 10.05
N LEU A 15 6.85 -46.98 11.31
CA LEU A 15 7.06 -46.04 12.41
C LEU A 15 8.29 -45.15 12.21
N THR A 16 9.40 -45.70 11.69
CA THR A 16 10.61 -44.91 11.42
C THR A 16 10.40 -43.87 10.32
N VAL A 17 9.61 -44.20 9.29
CA VAL A 17 9.27 -43.25 8.20
C VAL A 17 8.38 -42.12 8.72
N ILE A 18 7.40 -42.43 9.56
CA ILE A 18 6.52 -41.40 10.15
C ILE A 18 7.34 -40.44 11.03
N LEU A 19 8.24 -40.95 11.86
CA LEU A 19 9.09 -40.11 12.72
C LEU A 19 10.04 -39.20 11.92
N THR A 20 10.58 -39.69 10.79
CA THR A 20 11.43 -38.87 9.91
C THR A 20 10.64 -37.76 9.21
N ILE A 21 9.43 -38.03 8.77
CA ILE A 21 8.56 -37.01 8.16
C ILE A 21 8.22 -35.92 9.18
N VAL A 22 7.86 -36.29 10.42
CA VAL A 22 7.57 -35.31 11.48
C VAL A 22 8.78 -34.43 11.79
N ALA A 23 9.98 -35.02 11.89
CA ALA A 23 11.21 -34.27 12.13
C ALA A 23 11.52 -33.27 11.01
N LEU A 24 11.29 -33.64 9.74
CA LEU A 24 11.48 -32.76 8.59
C LEU A 24 10.48 -31.60 8.59
N VAL A 25 9.21 -31.85 8.92
CA VAL A 25 8.18 -30.81 9.02
C VAL A 25 8.52 -29.80 10.11
N VAL A 26 8.96 -30.26 11.29
CA VAL A 26 9.37 -29.36 12.39
C VAL A 26 10.60 -28.52 12.00
N ALA A 27 11.58 -29.12 11.33
CA ALA A 27 12.76 -28.41 10.85
C ALA A 27 12.41 -27.33 9.82
N PHE A 28 11.44 -27.62 8.93
CA PHE A 28 11.00 -26.65 7.91
C PHE A 28 10.21 -25.49 8.51
N LEU A 29 9.38 -25.73 9.53
CA LEU A 29 8.60 -24.69 10.20
C LEU A 29 9.43 -23.79 11.12
N THR A 30 10.64 -24.20 11.51
CA THR A 30 11.51 -23.45 12.43
C THR A 30 12.69 -22.75 11.74
N ALA A 31 12.82 -22.89 10.41
CA ALA A 31 13.99 -22.40 9.67
C ALA A 31 14.02 -20.87 9.43
N ASP A 32 12.92 -20.14 9.62
CA ASP A 32 12.92 -18.69 9.43
C ASP A 32 13.12 -17.96 10.76
N LYS A 33 14.38 -17.65 11.09
CA LYS A 33 14.82 -16.44 11.82
C LYS A 33 16.32 -16.48 12.10
N LYS A 34 17.14 -15.94 11.18
CA LYS A 34 18.41 -15.28 11.53
C LYS A 34 18.76 -14.24 10.47
N GLY A 35 18.38 -12.99 10.75
CA GLY A 35 18.86 -11.81 10.04
C GLY A 35 19.22 -10.74 11.07
N THR A 36 20.49 -10.69 11.47
CA THR A 36 21.10 -9.61 12.24
C THR A 36 21.35 -8.44 11.29
N ASN A 37 20.91 -7.22 11.62
CA ASN A 37 21.36 -6.02 10.90
C ASN A 37 21.74 -4.88 11.84
N GLN A 38 22.83 -4.25 11.44
CA GLN A 38 23.64 -3.26 12.15
C GLN A 38 22.95 -1.89 12.22
N ASN A 39 23.25 -1.22 13.32
CA ASN A 39 22.74 0.07 13.75
C ASN A 39 23.38 1.23 12.95
N THR A 40 22.57 2.15 12.42
CA THR A 40 23.04 3.51 12.09
C THR A 40 21.96 4.52 12.49
N ASN A 41 22.15 5.16 13.64
CA ASN A 41 21.33 6.28 14.11
C ASN A 41 21.48 7.49 13.18
N VAL A 42 20.38 8.00 12.64
CA VAL A 42 20.26 9.37 12.15
C VAL A 42 19.09 10.02 12.86
N THR A 43 19.42 10.93 13.78
CA THR A 43 18.46 11.78 14.50
C THR A 43 18.01 12.91 13.57
N ILE A 44 16.70 13.02 13.31
CA ILE A 44 16.10 14.22 12.71
C ILE A 44 15.11 14.82 13.71
N THR A 45 15.43 16.03 14.17
CA THR A 45 14.61 16.88 15.04
C THR A 45 13.49 17.51 14.22
N ASN A 46 12.23 17.25 14.58
CA ASN A 46 11.08 17.99 14.05
C ASN A 46 10.73 19.13 15.00
N GLU A 47 10.96 20.37 14.58
CA GLU A 47 10.36 21.56 15.20
C GLU A 47 8.95 21.74 14.63
N GLY A 48 7.96 21.77 15.53
CA GLY A 48 6.56 22.03 15.18
C GLY A 48 6.31 23.51 14.91
N GLN A 49 5.75 23.82 13.74
CA GLN A 49 5.24 25.15 13.41
C GLN A 49 3.72 25.12 13.38
N THR A 50 3.09 25.83 14.32
CA THR A 50 1.66 26.17 14.31
C THR A 50 1.50 27.65 13.96
N THR A 51 0.80 27.99 12.88
CA THR A 51 0.16 29.31 12.75
C THR A 51 -1.16 29.20 12.01
N ASN A 52 -2.23 29.60 12.70
CA ASN A 52 -3.60 29.78 12.23
C ASN A 52 -3.69 30.81 11.09
N ILE A 53 -4.58 30.58 10.12
CA ILE A 53 -4.92 31.54 9.07
C ILE A 53 -6.44 31.76 9.07
N THR A 54 -6.86 33.02 9.27
CA THR A 54 -8.23 33.51 9.08
C THR A 54 -8.25 34.40 7.84
N PRO A 55 -9.33 34.44 7.03
CA PRO A 55 -9.33 35.06 5.70
C PRO A 55 -9.58 36.58 5.75
N GLY A 56 -8.78 37.34 5.01
CA GLY A 56 -8.94 38.80 4.84
C GLY A 56 -8.72 39.21 3.38
N ASN A 57 -9.76 39.76 2.78
CA ASN A 57 -9.86 40.24 1.41
C ASN A 57 -9.26 41.65 1.27
N THR A 58 -8.31 41.87 0.33
CA THR A 58 -7.96 43.23 -0.13
C THR A 58 -7.42 43.23 -1.57
N SER A 59 -8.18 43.85 -2.47
CA SER A 59 -7.72 44.31 -3.79
C SER A 59 -6.65 45.41 -3.65
N ILE A 60 -5.63 45.38 -4.49
CA ILE A 60 -4.84 46.57 -4.83
C ILE A 60 -4.41 46.53 -6.30
N THR A 61 -4.93 47.51 -7.05
CA THR A 61 -4.53 47.92 -8.39
C THR A 61 -3.43 48.98 -8.26
N ASN A 62 -2.35 48.88 -9.06
CA ASN A 62 -1.80 50.07 -9.74
C ASN A 62 -0.71 49.74 -10.78
N THR A 63 -0.64 50.67 -11.72
CA THR A 63 -0.21 50.61 -13.11
C THR A 63 1.09 51.40 -13.36
N ASN A 64 1.68 51.19 -14.55
CA ASN A 64 2.77 51.89 -15.27
C ASN A 64 4.21 51.41 -15.00
N GLY A 65 5.06 51.15 -16.00
CA GLY A 65 4.96 51.26 -17.46
C GLY A 65 6.36 51.21 -18.08
N GLY A 66 6.55 50.52 -19.20
CA GLY A 66 7.83 50.42 -19.91
C GLY A 66 7.75 49.53 -21.15
N ASN A 67 7.82 50.15 -22.31
CA ASN A 67 7.48 49.68 -23.66
C ASN A 67 8.60 48.87 -24.35
N THR A 68 8.30 47.75 -25.00
CA THR A 68 8.87 47.36 -26.30
C THR A 68 7.95 46.41 -27.09
N ASN A 69 7.93 46.65 -28.40
CA ASN A 69 7.02 46.14 -29.42
C ASN A 69 7.30 44.69 -29.87
N THR A 70 6.21 43.99 -30.22
CA THR A 70 6.06 42.95 -31.25
C THR A 70 6.57 41.51 -30.97
N SER A 71 5.64 40.63 -30.60
CA SER A 71 5.09 39.62 -31.53
C SER A 71 3.87 38.98 -30.89
N VAL A 72 2.69 39.22 -31.48
CA VAL A 72 1.45 38.52 -31.14
C VAL A 72 1.59 37.10 -31.68
N THR A 73 2.09 36.19 -30.84
CA THR A 73 1.78 34.78 -31.01
C THR A 73 0.53 34.55 -30.18
N ASN A 74 -0.61 34.43 -30.86
CA ASN A 74 -1.79 33.77 -30.31
C ASN A 74 -1.39 32.32 -30.02
N THR A 75 -0.73 32.08 -28.89
CA THR A 75 -0.67 30.75 -28.32
C THR A 75 -2.01 30.60 -27.64
N ASN A 76 -2.92 29.87 -28.28
CA ASN A 76 -4.02 29.25 -27.57
C ASN A 76 -3.39 28.55 -26.37
N ASP A 77 -3.61 29.10 -25.18
CA ASP A 77 -3.33 28.44 -23.91
C ASP A 77 -4.25 27.21 -23.86
N ALA A 78 -3.81 26.15 -24.53
CA ALA A 78 -4.34 24.84 -24.33
C ALA A 78 -3.88 24.42 -22.93
N GLU A 79 -4.79 24.53 -21.97
CA GLU A 79 -4.77 23.73 -20.74
C GLU A 79 -4.18 22.35 -21.06
N PRO A 80 -3.16 21.86 -20.34
CA PRO A 80 -2.60 20.55 -20.61
C PRO A 80 -3.71 19.52 -20.44
N THR A 81 -4.24 19.00 -21.54
CA THR A 81 -5.20 17.89 -21.54
C THR A 81 -4.57 16.72 -20.82
N THR A 82 -4.99 16.50 -19.57
CA THR A 82 -4.48 15.42 -18.75
C THR A 82 -4.93 14.11 -19.37
N THR A 83 -4.00 13.23 -19.74
CA THR A 83 -4.38 11.93 -20.32
C THR A 83 -5.07 11.05 -19.28
N VAL A 84 -5.89 10.10 -19.74
CA VAL A 84 -6.51 9.09 -18.85
C VAL A 84 -5.44 8.37 -18.04
N GLU A 85 -4.34 7.96 -18.68
CA GLU A 85 -3.22 7.32 -18.00
C GLU A 85 -2.63 8.17 -16.88
N ALA A 86 -2.39 9.48 -17.12
CA ALA A 86 -1.86 10.38 -16.11
C ALA A 86 -2.82 10.55 -14.92
N SER A 87 -4.13 10.68 -15.20
CA SER A 87 -5.16 10.75 -14.16
C SER A 87 -5.24 9.47 -13.31
N LEU A 88 -5.18 8.30 -13.96
CA LEU A 88 -5.18 7.01 -13.27
C LEU A 88 -3.90 6.78 -12.46
N LYS A 89 -2.73 7.19 -12.96
CA LYS A 89 -1.48 7.16 -12.19
C LYS A 89 -1.57 8.00 -10.92
N THR A 90 -2.11 9.22 -11.01
CA THR A 90 -2.32 10.08 -9.84
C THR A 90 -3.30 9.44 -8.85
N THR A 91 -4.39 8.85 -9.35
CA THR A 91 -5.37 8.13 -8.52
C THR A 91 -4.71 6.92 -7.83
N ALA A 92 -3.95 6.12 -8.57
CA ALA A 92 -3.22 4.96 -8.06
C ALA A 92 -2.24 5.35 -6.94
N SER A 93 -1.45 6.41 -7.13
CA SER A 93 -0.54 6.91 -6.10
C SER A 93 -1.29 7.34 -4.84
N ASN A 94 -2.29 8.21 -5.00
CA ASN A 94 -3.08 8.75 -3.88
C ASN A 94 -3.86 7.67 -3.12
N PHE A 95 -4.40 6.70 -3.85
CA PHE A 95 -5.07 5.54 -3.29
C PHE A 95 -4.08 4.71 -2.48
N THR A 96 -2.90 4.39 -3.05
CA THR A 96 -1.86 3.57 -2.40
C THR A 96 -1.37 4.18 -1.08
N GLU A 97 -1.12 5.49 -1.02
CA GLU A 97 -0.66 6.13 0.22
C GLU A 97 -1.71 6.03 1.34
N ARG A 98 -2.98 6.25 1.02
CA ARG A 98 -4.08 6.12 1.98
C ARG A 98 -4.30 4.67 2.35
N PHE A 99 -4.45 3.80 1.37
CA PHE A 99 -4.69 2.36 1.55
C PHE A 99 -3.59 1.72 2.41
N GLY A 100 -2.33 2.07 2.13
CA GLY A 100 -1.18 1.51 2.83
C GLY A 100 -0.84 2.18 4.16
N SER A 101 -1.43 3.32 4.50
CA SER A 101 -1.18 3.99 5.77
C SER A 101 -2.29 3.65 6.76
N TYR A 102 -1.93 3.03 7.87
CA TYR A 102 -2.88 2.49 8.85
C TYR A 102 -2.39 2.77 10.26
N SER A 103 -3.29 2.89 11.22
CA SER A 103 -2.99 2.77 12.64
C SER A 103 -4.14 2.08 13.37
N ASN A 104 -3.82 1.33 14.43
CA ASN A 104 -4.83 0.76 15.31
C ASN A 104 -5.71 1.81 16.00
N ASP A 105 -5.25 3.06 16.11
CA ASP A 105 -6.01 4.18 16.66
C ASP A 105 -6.99 4.80 15.64
N SER A 106 -6.85 4.50 14.35
CA SER A 106 -7.64 5.16 13.29
C SER A 106 -8.90 4.40 12.87
N ASN A 107 -9.25 3.29 13.54
CA ASN A 107 -10.43 2.47 13.24
C ASN A 107 -10.67 2.22 11.73
N PHE A 108 -9.60 1.88 11.01
CA PHE A 108 -9.62 1.62 9.56
C PHE A 108 -10.17 2.76 8.66
N GLU A 109 -10.15 4.02 9.14
CA GLU A 109 -10.56 5.17 8.34
C GLU A 109 -9.80 5.31 7.01
N ASN A 110 -8.58 4.79 6.96
CA ASN A 110 -7.74 4.77 5.76
C ASN A 110 -8.36 3.94 4.61
N ILE A 111 -9.19 2.95 4.94
CA ILE A 111 -9.91 2.10 3.98
C ILE A 111 -11.30 2.66 3.71
N THR A 112 -12.07 2.98 4.75
CA THR A 112 -13.47 3.43 4.58
C THR A 112 -13.57 4.75 3.80
N LYS A 113 -12.62 5.67 3.95
CA LYS A 113 -12.56 6.92 3.17
C LYS A 113 -12.20 6.72 1.70
N LEU A 114 -11.75 5.53 1.31
CA LEU A 114 -11.41 5.20 -0.07
C LEU A 114 -12.59 4.62 -0.87
N ALA A 115 -13.73 4.32 -0.24
CA ALA A 115 -14.88 3.68 -0.88
C ALA A 115 -15.32 4.36 -2.19
N ILE A 116 -15.27 5.70 -2.26
CA ILE A 116 -15.65 6.45 -3.48
C ILE A 116 -14.76 6.14 -4.69
N TYR A 117 -13.53 5.67 -4.48
CA TYR A 117 -12.59 5.28 -5.53
C TYR A 117 -12.70 3.80 -5.89
N MET A 118 -13.39 3.01 -5.08
CA MET A 118 -13.53 1.57 -5.25
C MET A 118 -14.72 1.23 -6.16
N SER A 119 -14.60 0.11 -6.84
CA SER A 119 -15.71 -0.59 -7.50
C SER A 119 -16.63 -1.20 -6.44
N GLU A 120 -17.81 -1.67 -6.83
CA GLU A 120 -18.74 -2.32 -5.89
C GLU A 120 -18.10 -3.56 -5.24
N SER A 121 -17.45 -4.41 -6.04
CA SER A 121 -16.74 -5.60 -5.55
C SER A 121 -15.62 -5.28 -4.56
N MET A 122 -14.87 -4.20 -4.79
CA MET A 122 -13.79 -3.80 -3.89
C MET A 122 -14.32 -3.14 -2.61
N GLN A 123 -15.48 -2.47 -2.67
CA GLN A 123 -16.16 -1.97 -1.46
C GLN A 123 -16.60 -3.14 -0.58
N GLU A 124 -17.20 -4.18 -1.14
CA GLU A 124 -17.56 -5.39 -0.39
C GLU A 124 -16.34 -6.06 0.24
N TRP A 125 -15.23 -6.17 -0.50
CA TRP A 125 -13.97 -6.66 0.06
C TRP A 125 -13.48 -5.80 1.22
N ALA A 126 -13.54 -4.48 1.06
CA ALA A 126 -13.09 -3.52 2.07
C ALA A 126 -13.92 -3.59 3.35
N ASP A 127 -15.24 -3.70 3.23
CA ASP A 127 -16.16 -3.82 4.36
C ASP A 127 -15.88 -5.10 5.15
N ASN A 128 -15.76 -6.24 4.45
CA ASN A 128 -15.41 -7.52 5.08
C ASN A 128 -14.04 -7.47 5.77
N TYR A 129 -13.03 -6.89 5.11
CA TYR A 129 -11.70 -6.73 5.71
C TYR A 129 -11.76 -5.89 6.99
N VAL A 130 -12.48 -4.76 6.97
CA VAL A 130 -12.61 -3.90 8.15
C VAL A 130 -13.33 -4.61 9.29
N GLU A 131 -14.43 -5.33 8.99
CA GLU A 131 -15.18 -6.10 9.99
C GLU A 131 -14.30 -7.18 10.65
N GLU A 132 -13.58 -7.97 9.84
CA GLU A 132 -12.66 -9.01 10.32
C GLU A 132 -11.58 -8.42 11.22
N GLN A 133 -10.93 -7.33 10.79
CA GLN A 133 -9.85 -6.73 11.57
C GLN A 133 -10.32 -6.00 12.84
N GLN A 134 -11.55 -5.48 12.85
CA GLN A 134 -12.15 -4.91 14.05
C GLN A 134 -12.50 -5.98 15.09
N ALA A 135 -12.94 -7.16 14.65
CA ALA A 135 -13.21 -8.29 15.55
C ALA A 135 -11.95 -8.79 16.28
N ASP A 136 -10.79 -8.67 15.64
CA ASP A 136 -9.49 -9.05 16.20
C ASP A 136 -8.84 -7.94 17.07
N ASN A 137 -9.42 -6.74 17.12
CA ASN A 137 -8.78 -5.59 17.76
C ASN A 137 -8.82 -5.70 19.29
N GLN A 138 -7.66 -5.52 19.92
CA GLN A 138 -7.53 -5.55 21.38
C GLN A 138 -7.54 -4.12 21.94
N PRO A 139 -8.47 -3.76 22.85
CA PRO A 139 -8.62 -2.39 23.36
C PRO A 139 -7.36 -1.80 24.02
N ASP A 140 -6.50 -2.65 24.58
CA ASP A 140 -5.29 -2.25 25.32
C ASP A 140 -4.00 -2.54 24.52
N ALA A 141 -4.09 -2.74 23.20
CA ALA A 141 -2.91 -2.96 22.37
C ALA A 141 -1.99 -1.73 22.35
N ALA A 142 -0.68 -1.96 22.39
CA ALA A 142 0.29 -0.90 22.14
C ALA A 142 0.07 -0.29 20.75
N TYR A 143 0.37 1.01 20.60
CA TYR A 143 0.26 1.71 19.32
C TYR A 143 0.96 0.93 18.20
N TYR A 144 0.25 0.76 17.09
CA TYR A 144 0.78 0.21 15.86
C TYR A 144 0.38 1.12 14.70
N GLY A 145 1.34 1.42 13.82
CA GLY A 145 1.07 2.21 12.64
C GLY A 145 2.02 1.93 11.49
N ILE A 146 1.51 2.09 10.28
CA ILE A 146 2.29 2.09 9.05
C ILE A 146 2.03 3.40 8.33
N THR A 147 3.09 4.07 7.88
CA THR A 147 3.00 5.18 6.93
C THR A 147 3.57 4.75 5.59
N THR A 148 2.83 4.99 4.51
CA THR A 148 3.25 4.67 3.14
C THR A 148 3.54 5.93 2.36
N LYS A 149 4.67 5.95 1.65
CA LYS A 149 5.05 6.98 0.70
C LYS A 149 5.25 6.37 -0.67
N VAL A 150 4.63 6.95 -1.70
CA VAL A 150 4.84 6.50 -3.09
C VAL A 150 6.17 7.03 -3.62
N LEU A 151 6.90 6.15 -4.32
CA LEU A 151 8.17 6.45 -4.98
C LEU A 151 8.01 6.55 -6.49
N SER A 152 7.22 5.65 -7.09
CA SER A 152 6.93 5.69 -8.52
C SER A 152 5.67 4.88 -8.86
N THR A 153 5.01 5.23 -9.97
CA THR A 153 3.87 4.49 -10.50
C THR A 153 4.12 4.13 -11.95
N LYS A 154 4.19 2.83 -12.25
CA LYS A 154 4.46 2.28 -13.57
C LYS A 154 3.20 1.69 -14.17
N THR A 155 2.94 1.98 -15.44
CA THR A 155 1.84 1.37 -16.19
C THR A 155 2.23 -0.05 -16.59
N VAL A 156 1.39 -1.01 -16.22
CA VAL A 156 1.50 -2.41 -16.68
C VAL A 156 0.62 -2.58 -17.91
N SER A 157 -0.64 -2.12 -17.85
CA SER A 157 -1.56 -2.14 -18.99
C SER A 157 -2.58 -1.00 -18.91
N LEU A 158 -3.08 -0.57 -20.07
CA LEU A 158 -4.19 0.36 -20.19
C LEU A 158 -4.95 0.04 -21.50
N ASP A 159 -6.22 -0.32 -21.37
CA ASP A 159 -7.16 -0.52 -22.47
C ASP A 159 -8.41 0.32 -22.19
N GLU A 160 -8.45 1.53 -22.75
CA GLU A 160 -9.55 2.47 -22.55
C GLU A 160 -10.88 1.98 -23.14
N ASN A 161 -10.83 1.16 -24.19
CA ASN A 161 -12.01 0.62 -24.85
C ASN A 161 -12.66 -0.47 -24.00
N LYS A 162 -11.84 -1.34 -23.40
CA LYS A 162 -12.32 -2.35 -22.44
C LYS A 162 -12.56 -1.79 -21.05
N GLY A 163 -12.09 -0.57 -20.77
CA GLY A 163 -12.20 0.05 -19.46
C GLY A 163 -11.39 -0.70 -18.41
N THR A 164 -10.17 -1.14 -18.73
CA THR A 164 -9.28 -1.83 -17.78
C THR A 164 -7.90 -1.17 -17.76
N ALA A 165 -7.31 -1.07 -16.58
CA ALA A 165 -5.92 -0.62 -16.42
C ALA A 165 -5.24 -1.32 -15.25
N GLU A 166 -3.92 -1.49 -15.32
CA GLU A 166 -3.13 -2.03 -14.24
C GLU A 166 -1.85 -1.21 -14.06
N PHE A 167 -1.51 -0.94 -12.80
CA PHE A 167 -0.30 -0.22 -12.43
C PHE A 167 0.46 -0.97 -11.33
N THR A 168 1.78 -0.82 -11.33
CA THR A 168 2.64 -1.15 -10.20
C THR A 168 3.06 0.14 -9.52
N VAL A 169 2.74 0.27 -8.24
CA VAL A 169 3.10 1.42 -7.41
C VAL A 169 4.21 1.00 -6.45
N SER A 170 5.41 1.55 -6.63
CA SER A 170 6.53 1.30 -5.71
C SER A 170 6.46 2.25 -4.53
N THR A 171 6.63 1.71 -3.33
CA THR A 171 6.47 2.46 -2.07
C THR A 171 7.66 2.29 -1.13
N GLN A 172 7.85 3.29 -0.27
CA GLN A 172 8.59 3.16 0.98
C GLN A 172 7.56 3.15 2.12
N ARG A 173 7.67 2.18 3.01
CA ARG A 173 6.77 2.01 4.17
C ARG A 173 7.57 2.12 5.45
N ARG A 174 7.03 2.86 6.41
CA ARG A 174 7.57 3.02 7.75
C ARG A 174 6.59 2.43 8.76
N GLU A 175 7.00 1.36 9.41
CA GLU A 175 6.27 0.69 10.48
C GLU A 175 6.74 1.23 11.84
N THR A 176 5.79 1.49 12.74
CA THR A 176 6.03 2.00 14.09
C THR A 176 5.21 1.17 15.06
N SER A 177 5.85 0.68 16.13
CA SER A 177 5.23 -0.18 17.14
C SER A 177 5.66 0.24 18.53
N GLY A 178 4.73 0.82 19.30
CA GLY A 178 4.97 1.34 20.64
C GLY A 178 6.22 2.22 20.73
N ASN A 179 7.16 1.82 21.61
CA ASN A 179 8.42 2.53 21.84
C ASN A 179 9.61 1.97 21.05
N GLN A 180 9.37 1.12 20.05
CA GLN A 180 10.43 0.55 19.22
C GLN A 180 10.84 1.52 18.12
N ASP A 181 12.10 1.41 17.68
CA ASP A 181 12.57 2.13 16.51
C ASP A 181 11.75 1.77 15.28
N ALA A 182 11.46 2.78 14.47
CA ALA A 182 10.67 2.59 13.26
C ALA A 182 11.43 1.73 12.23
N LYS A 183 10.74 0.76 11.64
CA LYS A 183 11.30 -0.08 10.58
C LYS A 183 10.90 0.49 9.22
N VAL A 184 11.89 0.71 8.35
CA VAL A 184 11.66 1.12 6.96
C VAL A 184 11.85 -0.07 6.04
N PHE A 185 10.93 -0.25 5.09
CA PHE A 185 11.00 -1.29 4.06
C PHE A 185 10.37 -0.81 2.75
N TYR A 186 10.66 -1.52 1.67
CA TYR A 186 10.16 -1.22 0.33
C TYR A 186 9.23 -2.32 -0.13
N GLN A 187 8.11 -1.92 -0.72
CA GLN A 187 7.10 -2.86 -1.17
C GLN A 187 6.34 -2.27 -2.34
N ASP A 188 6.08 -3.10 -3.35
CA ASP A 188 5.24 -2.71 -4.48
C ASP A 188 3.77 -3.07 -4.18
N LEU A 189 2.84 -2.27 -4.72
CA LEU A 189 1.42 -2.56 -4.79
C LEU A 189 1.02 -2.74 -6.26
N SER A 190 0.40 -3.88 -6.60
CA SER A 190 -0.34 -4.01 -7.86
C SER A 190 -1.74 -3.44 -7.66
N ILE A 191 -2.14 -2.50 -8.50
CA ILE A 191 -3.46 -1.89 -8.48
C ILE A 191 -4.13 -2.05 -9.85
N LYS A 192 -5.36 -2.57 -9.84
CA LYS A 192 -6.16 -2.76 -11.05
C LYS A 192 -7.38 -1.86 -11.01
N PHE A 193 -7.65 -1.24 -12.15
CA PHE A 193 -8.82 -0.42 -12.37
C PHE A 193 -9.77 -1.08 -13.37
N ILE A 194 -11.07 -0.88 -13.13
CA ILE A 194 -12.13 -1.15 -14.10
C ILE A 194 -12.98 0.11 -14.32
N LYS A 195 -13.65 0.19 -15.46
CA LYS A 195 -14.64 1.23 -15.72
C LYS A 195 -16.02 0.69 -15.35
N GLU A 196 -16.55 1.21 -14.25
CA GLU A 196 -17.85 0.82 -13.69
C GLU A 196 -18.79 2.03 -13.77
N SER A 197 -19.96 1.85 -14.39
CA SER A 197 -20.95 2.94 -14.59
C SER A 197 -20.35 4.21 -15.21
N GLY A 198 -19.41 4.04 -16.15
CA GLY A 198 -18.75 5.14 -16.86
C GLY A 198 -17.58 5.80 -16.13
N SER A 199 -17.31 5.42 -14.88
CA SER A 199 -16.21 5.97 -14.08
C SER A 199 -15.12 4.93 -13.82
N TRP A 200 -13.87 5.36 -13.80
CA TRP A 200 -12.77 4.47 -13.41
C TRP A 200 -12.77 4.25 -11.90
N LYS A 201 -12.67 2.98 -11.50
CA LYS A 201 -12.73 2.50 -10.13
C LYS A 201 -11.61 1.52 -9.87
N VAL A 202 -11.07 1.53 -8.66
CA VAL A 202 -10.14 0.50 -8.19
C VAL A 202 -10.91 -0.78 -7.96
N ASN A 203 -10.47 -1.86 -8.59
CA ASN A 203 -11.05 -3.20 -8.47
C ASN A 203 -10.22 -4.10 -7.55
N GLU A 204 -8.90 -3.95 -7.58
CA GLU A 204 -7.98 -4.74 -6.76
C GLU A 204 -6.79 -3.89 -6.33
N ALA A 205 -6.29 -4.12 -5.11
CA ALA A 205 -5.06 -3.55 -4.59
C ALA A 205 -4.32 -4.62 -3.78
N ASN A 206 -3.23 -5.15 -4.32
CA ASN A 206 -2.52 -6.31 -3.76
C ASN A 206 -1.06 -5.98 -3.50
N TRP A 207 -0.65 -6.08 -2.23
CA TRP A 207 0.76 -5.95 -1.85
C TRP A 207 1.59 -7.10 -2.43
N GLN A 208 2.72 -6.76 -3.02
CA GLN A 208 3.69 -7.74 -3.51
C GLN A 208 4.67 -8.13 -2.38
N ALA A 209 5.50 -9.15 -2.61
CA ALA A 209 6.54 -9.51 -1.65
C ALA A 209 7.46 -8.31 -1.35
N VAL A 210 7.91 -8.23 -0.09
CA VAL A 210 8.89 -7.21 0.32
C VAL A 210 10.20 -7.46 -0.43
N GLN A 211 10.81 -6.37 -0.92
CA GLN A 211 12.07 -6.41 -1.67
C GLN A 211 13.29 -6.48 -0.76
#